data_AF-A0A6B0YXP7-F1
#
_entry.id   AF-A0A6B0YXP7-F1
#
_cell.length_a   1.000
_cell.length_b   1.000
_cell.length_c   1.000
_cell.angle_alpha   90.00
_cell.angle_beta   90.00
_cell.angle_gamma   90.00
#
_symmetry.space_group_name_H-M   'P 1'
#
loop_
_entity.id
_entity.type
_entity.pdbx_description
1 polymer ?
#
loop_
_entity_poly.entity_id
_entity_poly.type
_entity_poly.pdbx_seq_one_letter_code
_entity_poly.pdbx_strand_id
1 'polypeptide(L)'
;MLKMPVDWGTLWLGGFCPVEALGGLPIRGADYAAHPPLDERLTLPADMALHAEVTLEAAEATWSERLGGARVVLVRDAYRARRLLHQAAGIQPGERVGVPANASHDLAESVKHHKALLRFLDFDAHLQLAPSSTRFTWTQVVRGLWQPQNAIWLDCADTLPTPGAAERPAVTLYGLHLTDADDRPGALLVISDEALYAEVRALRQPVDCPNAAQALAQSERLPELAERQSANLAEVRRGLREAAGLATHEPNRLALATAVAVQIPLESDIATFYAYVEQENTPVRWLPQIRPLHYAALGADGAPDHQGTAANLARWMCVPVGPDYTFEELKHGVLGIVKAAEYLGVRWRTNPAYAAEYAALMDRTYGAGHDAYRPLFALDEAIAAGD
;
A
#
# COMPACT_ATOMS: atom_id res chain seq x y z
N MET A 1 18.57 15.66 22.06
CA MET A 1 19.20 16.09 20.78
C MET A 1 18.09 16.31 19.77
N LEU A 2 17.87 17.54 19.31
CA LEU A 2 17.00 17.80 18.17
C LEU A 2 17.69 17.22 16.93
N LYS A 3 17.15 16.14 16.36
CA LYS A 3 17.56 15.66 15.03
C LYS A 3 17.22 16.77 14.05
N MET A 4 18.22 17.37 13.42
CA MET A 4 17.96 18.29 12.31
C MET A 4 17.19 17.53 11.22
N PRO A 5 16.15 18.13 10.61
CA PRO A 5 15.42 17.50 9.52
C PRO A 5 16.39 17.18 8.38
N VAL A 6 16.24 15.99 7.80
CA VAL A 6 17.01 15.57 6.64
C VAL A 6 16.67 16.47 5.46
N ASP A 7 17.68 17.00 4.79
CA ASP A 7 17.54 17.79 3.57
C ASP A 7 17.71 16.87 2.35
N TRP A 8 16.59 16.31 1.90
CA TRP A 8 16.57 15.40 0.74
C TRP A 8 16.93 16.08 -0.57
N GLY A 9 16.71 17.40 -0.67
CA GLY A 9 17.08 18.18 -1.84
C GLY A 9 18.59 18.19 -2.03
N THR A 10 19.35 18.44 -0.95
CA THR A 10 20.82 18.53 -0.99
C THR A 10 21.53 17.18 -0.92
N LEU A 11 20.93 16.15 -0.31
CA LEU A 11 21.46 14.78 -0.31
C LEU A 11 21.65 14.19 -1.72
N TRP A 12 20.99 14.77 -2.72
CA TRP A 12 21.13 14.42 -4.14
C TRP A 12 21.51 15.65 -4.99
N LEU A 13 22.38 16.53 -4.48
CA LEU A 13 23.05 17.56 -5.29
C LEU A 13 24.45 17.06 -5.66
N GLY A 14 24.52 16.24 -6.70
CA GLY A 14 25.80 15.76 -7.21
C GLY A 14 25.65 14.57 -8.12
N GLY A 15 24.64 14.62 -9.02
CA GLY A 15 24.25 13.55 -9.94
C GLY A 15 25.46 12.68 -10.27
N PHE A 16 25.39 11.40 -9.92
CA PHE A 16 26.55 10.53 -10.02
C PHE A 16 26.95 10.36 -11.48
N CYS A 17 27.89 11.18 -11.92
CA CYS A 17 28.92 10.85 -12.89
C CYS A 17 30.10 11.86 -12.81
N PRO A 18 30.93 11.76 -11.77
CA PRO A 18 32.36 11.68 -12.03
C PRO A 18 32.76 10.23 -11.83
N VAL A 19 33.58 9.74 -12.75
CA VAL A 19 34.08 8.38 -12.98
C VAL A 19 34.60 7.62 -11.72
N GLU A 20 34.61 8.23 -10.52
CA GLU A 20 35.26 7.65 -9.34
C GLU A 20 34.41 7.66 -8.05
N ALA A 21 33.14 8.07 -8.04
CA ALA A 21 32.34 8.07 -6.81
C ALA A 21 31.41 6.84 -6.64
N LEU A 22 30.96 6.23 -7.74
CA LEU A 22 30.35 4.88 -7.78
C LEU A 22 30.58 4.14 -9.11
N GLY A 23 31.33 4.67 -10.09
CA GLY A 23 31.73 3.92 -11.30
C GLY A 23 30.60 3.26 -12.14
N GLY A 24 29.34 3.73 -12.04
CA GLY A 24 28.19 3.06 -12.67
C GLY A 24 27.59 1.90 -11.86
N LEU A 25 27.99 1.76 -10.59
CA LEU A 25 27.45 0.78 -9.67
C LEU A 25 26.03 1.16 -9.18
N PRO A 26 25.18 0.16 -8.88
CA PRO A 26 23.86 0.37 -8.31
C PRO A 26 23.93 1.05 -6.93
N ILE A 27 22.86 1.75 -6.55
CA ILE A 27 22.76 2.38 -5.20
C ILE A 27 22.94 1.35 -4.08
N ARG A 28 22.46 0.12 -4.27
CA ARG A 28 22.73 -1.00 -3.36
C ARG A 28 23.62 -2.03 -4.03
N GLY A 29 24.64 -2.50 -3.31
CA GLY A 29 25.36 -3.71 -3.69
C GLY A 29 24.41 -4.91 -3.80
N ALA A 30 24.70 -5.85 -4.70
CA ALA A 30 23.85 -7.04 -4.93
C ALA A 30 23.73 -7.93 -3.68
N ASP A 31 24.68 -7.83 -2.75
CA ASP A 31 24.75 -8.55 -1.48
C ASP A 31 24.18 -7.76 -0.29
N TYR A 32 23.62 -6.56 -0.51
CA TYR A 32 23.08 -5.73 0.55
C TYR A 32 21.80 -6.33 1.14
N ALA A 33 21.91 -6.91 2.33
CA ALA A 33 20.78 -7.39 3.11
C ALA A 33 20.20 -6.27 3.98
N ALA A 34 19.11 -5.66 3.52
CA ALA A 34 18.32 -4.76 4.34
C ALA A 34 17.53 -5.54 5.41
N HIS A 35 17.13 -4.86 6.46
CA HIS A 35 16.10 -5.33 7.38
C HIS A 35 14.83 -5.71 6.59
N PRO A 36 14.01 -6.65 7.10
CA PRO A 36 12.79 -7.07 6.40
C PRO A 36 11.76 -5.92 6.36
N PRO A 37 11.07 -5.71 5.23
CA PRO A 37 9.96 -4.77 5.14
C PRO A 37 8.78 -5.22 6.02
N LEU A 38 7.80 -4.33 6.26
CA LEU A 38 6.71 -4.63 7.18
C LEU A 38 5.88 -5.85 6.76
N ASP A 39 5.63 -6.09 5.47
CA ASP A 39 4.80 -7.21 5.01
C ASP A 39 5.40 -8.58 5.37
N GLU A 40 6.71 -8.67 5.58
CA GLU A 40 7.41 -9.86 6.07
C GLU A 40 7.43 -9.95 7.61
N ARG A 41 6.90 -8.93 8.29
CA ARG A 41 6.90 -8.79 9.76
C ARG A 41 5.52 -8.60 10.36
N LEU A 42 4.46 -8.59 9.55
CA LEU A 42 3.09 -8.53 10.04
C LEU A 42 2.80 -9.72 10.96
N THR A 43 3.32 -10.90 10.61
CA THR A 43 3.15 -12.12 11.39
C THR A 43 3.62 -11.94 12.83
N LEU A 44 2.80 -12.40 13.79
CA LEU A 44 3.14 -12.41 15.21
C LEU A 44 4.35 -13.33 15.45
N PRO A 45 5.45 -12.88 16.07
CA PRO A 45 6.61 -13.73 16.32
C PRO A 45 6.23 -15.01 17.09
N ALA A 46 6.76 -16.16 16.68
CA ALA A 46 6.44 -17.45 17.30
C ALA A 46 6.92 -17.57 18.75
N ASP A 47 7.94 -16.79 19.12
CA ASP A 47 8.54 -16.69 20.45
C ASP A 47 7.86 -15.62 21.34
N MET A 48 6.78 -14.99 20.86
CA MET A 48 6.04 -14.02 21.63
C MET A 48 5.49 -14.64 22.92
N ALA A 49 5.76 -13.98 24.05
CA ALA A 49 5.18 -14.38 25.33
C ALA A 49 3.66 -14.16 25.30
N LEU A 50 2.90 -15.24 25.48
CA LEU A 50 1.45 -15.20 25.52
C LEU A 50 0.94 -15.20 26.95
N HIS A 51 -0.08 -14.40 27.22
CA HIS A 51 -0.81 -14.45 28.49
C HIS A 51 -1.54 -15.79 28.62
N ALA A 52 -1.48 -16.39 29.81
CA ALA A 52 -2.27 -17.57 30.12
C ALA A 52 -3.74 -17.18 30.31
N GLU A 53 -4.66 -18.05 29.87
CA GLU A 53 -6.11 -17.94 30.16
C GLU A 53 -6.78 -16.64 29.69
N VAL A 54 -6.53 -16.21 28.46
CA VAL A 54 -7.21 -15.06 27.83
C VAL A 54 -8.55 -15.48 27.23
N THR A 55 -9.64 -14.82 27.62
CA THR A 55 -10.94 -14.98 26.96
C THR A 55 -11.03 -14.15 25.68
N LEU A 56 -11.91 -14.56 24.77
CA LEU A 56 -12.14 -13.83 23.52
C LEU A 56 -12.67 -12.42 23.79
N GLU A 57 -13.57 -12.28 24.77
CA GLU A 57 -14.16 -11.01 25.18
C GLU A 57 -13.12 -10.04 25.74
N ALA A 58 -12.14 -10.54 26.50
CA ALA A 58 -11.05 -9.71 27.01
C ALA A 58 -10.15 -9.21 25.86
N ALA A 59 -9.81 -10.09 24.91
CA ALA A 59 -9.05 -9.70 23.73
C ALA A 59 -9.81 -8.68 22.87
N GLU A 60 -11.12 -8.86 22.66
CA GLU A 60 -11.98 -7.91 21.95
C GLU A 60 -12.07 -6.56 22.67
N ALA A 61 -12.16 -6.54 24.00
CA ALA A 61 -12.16 -5.30 24.77
C ALA A 61 -10.87 -4.50 24.57
N THR A 62 -9.70 -5.16 24.62
CA THR A 62 -8.40 -4.51 24.37
C THR A 62 -8.30 -3.98 22.94
N TRP A 63 -8.74 -4.76 21.95
CA TRP A 63 -8.79 -4.30 20.55
C TRP A 63 -9.74 -3.11 20.37
N SER A 64 -10.90 -3.13 21.02
CA SER A 64 -11.86 -2.03 21.02
C SER A 64 -11.22 -0.76 21.57
N GLU A 65 -10.61 -0.82 22.75
CA GLU A 65 -9.90 0.30 23.39
C GLU A 65 -8.80 0.86 22.48
N ARG A 66 -7.96 -0.03 21.92
CA ARG A 66 -6.86 0.35 21.01
C ARG A 66 -7.34 1.09 19.76
N LEU A 67 -8.56 0.79 19.33
CA LEU A 67 -9.22 1.40 18.19
C LEU A 67 -10.22 2.49 18.59
N GLY A 68 -10.08 3.07 19.78
CA GLY A 68 -10.87 4.21 20.23
C GLY A 68 -12.30 3.86 20.64
N GLY A 69 -12.50 2.67 21.22
CA GLY A 69 -13.81 2.16 21.64
C GLY A 69 -14.67 1.61 20.50
N ALA A 70 -14.05 1.25 19.36
CA ALA A 70 -14.79 0.73 18.22
C ALA A 70 -15.43 -0.64 18.51
N ARG A 71 -16.59 -0.94 17.92
CA ARG A 71 -17.19 -2.28 18.06
C ARG A 71 -16.41 -3.26 17.21
N VAL A 72 -15.79 -4.25 17.85
CA VAL A 72 -14.92 -5.22 17.19
C VAL A 72 -15.40 -6.66 17.34
N VAL A 73 -15.12 -7.48 16.34
CA VAL A 73 -15.33 -8.93 16.36
C VAL A 73 -14.05 -9.62 15.89
N LEU A 74 -13.49 -10.46 16.75
CA LEU A 74 -12.37 -11.34 16.40
C LEU A 74 -12.90 -12.58 15.68
N VAL A 75 -12.28 -12.91 14.54
CA VAL A 75 -12.66 -14.04 13.69
C VAL A 75 -11.42 -14.86 13.34
N ARG A 76 -11.61 -16.15 13.09
CA ARG A 76 -10.56 -17.14 12.82
C ARG A 76 -9.66 -16.74 11.66
N ASP A 77 -10.24 -16.19 10.60
CA ASP A 77 -9.54 -15.79 9.38
C ASP A 77 -10.40 -14.82 8.56
N ALA A 78 -9.78 -14.15 7.58
CA ALA A 78 -10.44 -13.15 6.75
C ALA A 78 -11.54 -13.72 5.86
N TYR A 79 -11.37 -14.95 5.38
CA TYR A 79 -12.38 -15.61 4.56
C TYR A 79 -13.67 -15.85 5.35
N ARG A 80 -13.56 -16.33 6.59
CA ARG A 80 -14.69 -16.55 7.48
C ARG A 80 -15.33 -15.23 7.90
N ALA A 81 -14.54 -14.19 8.13
CA ALA A 81 -15.04 -12.85 8.41
C ALA A 81 -15.91 -12.30 7.26
N ARG A 82 -15.45 -12.42 6.01
CA ARG A 82 -16.24 -12.04 4.82
C ARG A 82 -17.55 -12.82 4.74
N ARG A 83 -17.53 -14.14 4.98
CA ARG A 83 -18.75 -14.97 5.00
C ARG A 83 -19.75 -14.55 6.07
N LEU A 84 -19.29 -14.29 7.30
CA LEU A 84 -20.16 -13.82 8.38
C LEU A 84 -20.82 -12.49 8.01
N LEU A 85 -20.06 -11.57 7.41
CA LEU A 85 -20.60 -10.29 6.94
C LEU A 85 -21.63 -10.43 5.82
N HIS A 86 -21.36 -11.28 4.82
CA HIS A 86 -22.33 -11.53 3.74
C HIS A 86 -23.66 -12.10 4.28
N GLN A 87 -23.57 -13.02 5.24
CA GLN A 87 -24.74 -13.60 5.89
C GLN A 87 -25.48 -12.57 6.76
N ALA A 88 -24.75 -11.86 7.62
CA ALA A 88 -25.33 -10.87 8.54
C ALA A 88 -25.98 -9.69 7.81
N ALA A 89 -25.40 -9.25 6.70
CA ALA A 89 -25.96 -8.19 5.87
C ALA A 89 -27.13 -8.65 4.98
N GLY A 90 -27.48 -9.94 5.03
CA GLY A 90 -28.56 -10.52 4.26
C GLY A 90 -28.33 -10.44 2.75
N ILE A 91 -27.08 -10.61 2.29
CA ILE A 91 -26.79 -10.70 0.85
C ILE A 91 -27.44 -11.96 0.31
N GLN A 92 -28.29 -11.81 -0.69
CA GLN A 92 -29.02 -12.94 -1.26
C GLN A 92 -28.21 -13.65 -2.35
N PRO A 93 -28.40 -14.97 -2.55
CA PRO A 93 -27.89 -15.65 -3.73
C PRO A 93 -28.36 -14.94 -5.01
N GLY A 94 -27.44 -14.73 -5.95
CA GLY A 94 -27.69 -13.98 -7.19
C GLY A 94 -27.60 -12.45 -7.04
N GLU A 95 -27.52 -11.90 -5.83
CA GLU A 95 -27.34 -10.46 -5.62
C GLU A 95 -25.95 -10.01 -6.09
N ARG A 96 -25.87 -8.84 -6.74
CA ARG A 96 -24.60 -8.29 -7.22
C ARG A 96 -23.87 -7.55 -6.11
N VAL A 97 -22.59 -7.87 -5.93
CA VAL A 97 -21.67 -7.24 -4.97
C VAL A 97 -20.55 -6.55 -5.74
N GLY A 98 -20.41 -5.23 -5.52
CA GLY A 98 -19.34 -4.43 -6.08
C GLY A 98 -17.99 -4.84 -5.50
N VAL A 99 -16.99 -5.06 -6.35
CA VAL A 99 -15.59 -5.34 -5.97
C VAL A 99 -14.65 -4.61 -6.92
N PRO A 100 -13.41 -4.28 -6.53
CA PRO A 100 -12.45 -3.72 -7.47
C PRO A 100 -12.08 -4.69 -8.59
N ALA A 101 -11.78 -4.16 -9.77
CA ALA A 101 -11.35 -4.96 -10.92
C ALA A 101 -10.06 -5.76 -10.65
N ASN A 102 -9.24 -5.34 -9.68
CA ASN A 102 -8.08 -6.09 -9.18
C ASN A 102 -8.35 -6.83 -7.86
N ALA A 103 -9.62 -7.13 -7.52
CA ALA A 103 -9.95 -7.85 -6.29
C ALA A 103 -9.12 -9.12 -6.14
N SER A 104 -8.69 -9.40 -4.90
CA SER A 104 -7.97 -10.62 -4.57
C SER A 104 -8.81 -11.85 -4.91
N HIS A 105 -8.13 -12.95 -5.18
CA HIS A 105 -8.76 -14.25 -5.33
C HIS A 105 -9.68 -14.55 -4.13
N ASP A 106 -9.16 -14.41 -2.90
CA ASP A 106 -9.92 -14.72 -1.69
C ASP A 106 -11.18 -13.86 -1.50
N LEU A 107 -11.14 -12.59 -1.90
CA LEU A 107 -12.31 -11.72 -1.85
C LEU A 107 -13.33 -12.18 -2.91
N ALA A 108 -12.89 -12.39 -4.15
CA ALA A 108 -13.76 -12.86 -5.22
C ALA A 108 -14.41 -14.20 -4.90
N GLU A 109 -13.65 -15.17 -4.39
CA GLU A 109 -14.15 -16.49 -3.98
C GLU A 109 -15.10 -16.40 -2.80
N SER A 110 -14.89 -15.50 -1.83
CA SER A 110 -15.84 -15.33 -0.73
C SER A 110 -17.25 -14.95 -1.22
N VAL A 111 -17.33 -14.06 -2.22
CA VAL A 111 -18.61 -13.66 -2.83
C VAL A 111 -19.24 -14.82 -3.60
N LYS A 112 -18.44 -15.56 -4.39
CA LYS A 112 -18.90 -16.71 -5.16
C LYS A 112 -19.39 -17.85 -4.27
N HIS A 113 -18.68 -18.15 -3.18
CA HIS A 113 -19.08 -19.18 -2.22
C HIS A 113 -20.37 -18.81 -1.46
N HIS A 114 -20.64 -17.51 -1.28
CA HIS A 114 -21.93 -17.02 -0.82
C HIS A 114 -23.03 -17.05 -1.90
N LYS A 115 -22.70 -17.50 -3.11
CA LYS A 115 -23.57 -17.55 -4.29
C LYS A 115 -24.06 -16.18 -4.77
N ALA A 116 -23.37 -15.11 -4.37
CA ALA A 116 -23.58 -13.78 -4.92
C ALA A 116 -22.82 -13.62 -6.25
N LEU A 117 -23.18 -12.59 -7.01
CA LEU A 117 -22.56 -12.26 -8.29
C LEU A 117 -21.55 -11.12 -8.11
N LEU A 118 -20.38 -11.25 -8.74
CA LEU A 118 -19.38 -10.19 -8.74
C LEU A 118 -19.80 -9.09 -9.71
N ARG A 119 -19.66 -7.84 -9.29
CA ARG A 119 -19.67 -6.66 -10.16
C ARG A 119 -18.33 -5.96 -10.02
N PHE A 120 -17.46 -6.12 -11.00
CA PHE A 120 -16.15 -5.46 -11.00
C PHE A 120 -16.29 -3.96 -11.28
N LEU A 121 -15.49 -3.17 -10.58
CA LEU A 121 -15.47 -1.71 -10.63
C LEU A 121 -14.08 -1.23 -11.02
N ASP A 122 -14.03 -0.25 -11.93
CA ASP A 122 -12.80 0.32 -12.49
C ASP A 122 -12.04 1.17 -11.46
N PHE A 123 -10.73 1.36 -11.71
CA PHE A 123 -9.93 2.37 -11.02
C PHE A 123 -9.63 3.56 -11.92
N ASP A 124 -9.64 4.75 -11.34
CA ASP A 124 -9.05 5.94 -11.95
C ASP A 124 -7.53 5.99 -11.75
N ALA A 125 -6.90 7.05 -12.28
CA ALA A 125 -5.45 7.27 -12.20
C ALA A 125 -4.93 7.47 -10.76
N HIS A 126 -5.82 7.75 -9.80
CA HIS A 126 -5.54 7.96 -8.38
C HIS A 126 -5.99 6.77 -7.52
N LEU A 127 -6.15 5.59 -8.13
CA LEU A 127 -6.57 4.36 -7.48
C LEU A 127 -7.92 4.50 -6.73
N GLN A 128 -8.77 5.44 -7.17
CA GLN A 128 -10.13 5.56 -6.66
C GLN A 128 -11.05 4.64 -7.44
N LEU A 129 -11.94 3.98 -6.70
CA LEU A 129 -12.89 3.05 -7.26
C LEU A 129 -14.04 3.81 -7.91
N ALA A 130 -14.46 3.38 -9.11
CA ALA A 130 -15.63 3.92 -9.77
C ALA A 130 -16.89 3.76 -8.87
N PRO A 131 -17.82 4.74 -8.87
CA PRO A 131 -19.07 4.62 -8.12
C PRO A 131 -19.83 3.35 -8.50
N SER A 132 -20.35 2.66 -7.47
CA SER A 132 -21.14 1.44 -7.68
C SER A 132 -22.63 1.70 -7.56
N SER A 133 -23.42 1.03 -8.39
CA SER A 133 -24.87 0.95 -8.26
C SER A 133 -25.34 -0.24 -7.41
N THR A 134 -24.42 -1.07 -6.91
CA THR A 134 -24.74 -2.23 -6.07
C THR A 134 -25.04 -1.80 -4.64
N ARG A 135 -25.94 -2.52 -3.96
CA ARG A 135 -26.24 -2.27 -2.54
C ARG A 135 -25.01 -2.41 -1.63
N PHE A 136 -24.10 -3.34 -1.96
CA PHE A 136 -22.86 -3.56 -1.21
C PHE A 136 -21.66 -3.47 -2.11
N THR A 137 -20.61 -2.81 -1.61
CA THR A 137 -19.32 -2.71 -2.29
C THR A 137 -18.21 -2.98 -1.31
N TRP A 138 -17.40 -3.98 -1.63
CA TRP A 138 -16.11 -4.20 -1.02
C TRP A 138 -15.08 -3.33 -1.72
N THR A 139 -14.45 -2.45 -0.97
CA THR A 139 -13.25 -1.74 -1.41
C THR A 139 -12.06 -2.45 -0.80
N GLN A 140 -11.23 -3.10 -1.62
CA GLN A 140 -10.01 -3.74 -1.15
C GLN A 140 -8.81 -2.84 -1.43
N VAL A 141 -8.10 -2.47 -0.37
CA VAL A 141 -6.88 -1.65 -0.46
C VAL A 141 -5.70 -2.58 -0.30
N VAL A 142 -4.81 -2.60 -1.28
CA VAL A 142 -3.60 -3.43 -1.23
C VAL A 142 -2.68 -2.85 -0.17
N ARG A 143 -2.36 -3.62 0.87
CA ARG A 143 -1.31 -3.33 1.87
C ARG A 143 -1.41 -1.95 2.53
N GLY A 144 -2.62 -1.41 2.68
CA GLY A 144 -2.86 -0.07 3.24
C GLY A 144 -2.30 1.10 2.40
N LEU A 145 -1.96 0.87 1.13
CA LEU A 145 -1.20 1.81 0.29
C LEU A 145 -1.89 3.15 0.00
N TRP A 146 -3.22 3.18 -0.04
CA TRP A 146 -3.99 4.39 -0.34
C TRP A 146 -5.25 4.52 0.51
N GLN A 147 -5.71 5.76 0.68
CA GLN A 147 -6.99 6.06 1.27
C GLN A 147 -8.10 5.94 0.22
N PRO A 148 -9.08 5.03 0.39
CA PRO A 148 -10.24 4.98 -0.48
C PRO A 148 -11.22 6.10 -0.13
N GLN A 149 -11.92 6.59 -1.15
CA GLN A 149 -13.06 7.50 -1.00
C GLN A 149 -14.37 6.71 -0.94
N ASN A 150 -15.28 7.13 -0.05
CA ASN A 150 -16.65 6.60 0.05
C ASN A 150 -16.75 5.07 0.22
N ALA A 151 -15.73 4.43 0.80
CA ALA A 151 -15.77 3.00 1.07
C ALA A 151 -16.91 2.69 2.05
N ILE A 152 -17.79 1.75 1.69
CA ILE A 152 -18.84 1.25 2.58
C ILE A 152 -18.26 0.12 3.42
N TRP A 153 -17.71 -0.90 2.76
CA TRP A 153 -16.95 -1.98 3.40
C TRP A 153 -15.53 -1.97 2.88
N LEU A 154 -14.58 -1.86 3.81
CA LEU A 154 -13.15 -1.79 3.53
C LEU A 154 -12.48 -3.11 3.88
N ASP A 155 -11.80 -3.72 2.92
CA ASP A 155 -11.00 -4.93 3.09
C ASP A 155 -9.52 -4.57 3.10
N CYS A 156 -8.92 -4.68 4.28
CA CYS A 156 -7.49 -4.52 4.55
C CYS A 156 -6.94 -5.82 5.17
N ALA A 157 -7.44 -6.97 4.74
CA ALA A 157 -7.07 -8.27 5.31
C ALA A 157 -5.58 -8.63 5.15
N ASP A 158 -4.85 -7.91 4.30
CA ASP A 158 -3.42 -8.09 4.07
C ASP A 158 -2.53 -7.20 4.97
N THR A 159 -3.12 -6.48 5.93
CA THR A 159 -2.38 -5.69 6.91
C THR A 159 -3.14 -5.53 8.25
N LEU A 160 -2.48 -4.88 9.21
CA LEU A 160 -2.97 -4.54 10.53
C LEU A 160 -3.68 -3.18 10.56
N PRO A 161 -4.55 -2.91 11.55
CA PRO A 161 -5.17 -1.60 11.70
C PRO A 161 -4.17 -0.53 12.17
N THR A 162 -4.45 0.73 11.85
CA THR A 162 -3.76 1.88 12.44
C THR A 162 -4.43 2.23 13.78
N PRO A 163 -3.68 2.29 14.91
CA PRO A 163 -4.24 2.67 16.21
C PRO A 163 -4.89 4.06 16.20
N GLY A 164 -5.96 4.23 16.99
CA GLY A 164 -6.52 5.56 17.26
C GLY A 164 -7.22 6.28 16.11
N ALA A 165 -7.48 5.62 14.97
CA ALA A 165 -8.27 6.23 13.91
C ALA A 165 -9.68 6.62 14.40
N ALA A 166 -10.23 7.75 13.93
CA ALA A 166 -11.54 8.24 14.40
C ALA A 166 -12.68 7.86 13.45
N GLU A 167 -12.59 8.29 12.19
CA GLU A 167 -13.64 8.09 11.18
C GLU A 167 -13.47 6.77 10.45
N ARG A 168 -14.55 5.98 10.36
CA ARG A 168 -14.52 4.64 9.75
C ARG A 168 -15.71 4.42 8.83
N PRO A 169 -15.54 3.57 7.81
CA PRO A 169 -16.67 3.08 7.02
C PRO A 169 -17.58 2.18 7.86
N ALA A 170 -18.66 1.68 7.26
CA ALA A 170 -19.61 0.79 7.95
C ALA A 170 -18.92 -0.47 8.51
N VAL A 171 -17.96 -1.00 7.73
CA VAL A 171 -17.16 -2.17 8.09
C VAL A 171 -15.72 -1.98 7.64
N THR A 172 -14.77 -2.34 8.48
CA THR A 172 -13.37 -2.57 8.08
C THR A 172 -12.91 -3.95 8.53
N LEU A 173 -12.29 -4.70 7.62
CA LEU A 173 -11.70 -6.02 7.86
C LEU A 173 -10.18 -5.91 7.85
N TYR A 174 -9.52 -6.46 8.86
CA TYR A 174 -8.07 -6.57 8.96
C TYR A 174 -7.63 -8.01 9.13
N GLY A 175 -6.40 -8.32 8.71
CA GLY A 175 -5.72 -9.56 9.04
C GLY A 175 -5.01 -9.41 10.38
N LEU A 176 -5.00 -10.45 11.21
CA LEU A 176 -4.23 -10.43 12.47
C LEU A 176 -2.85 -11.04 12.31
N HIS A 177 -2.63 -11.84 11.26
CA HIS A 177 -1.35 -12.49 10.96
C HIS A 177 -0.80 -13.28 12.15
N LEU A 178 -1.65 -14.09 12.79
CA LEU A 178 -1.28 -14.92 13.93
C LEU A 178 -0.49 -16.15 13.46
N THR A 179 0.47 -16.57 14.28
CA THR A 179 1.25 -17.80 14.06
C THR A 179 0.53 -18.96 14.72
N ASP A 180 -0.60 -19.36 14.13
CA ASP A 180 -1.42 -20.47 14.62
C ASP A 180 -1.08 -21.75 13.84
N ALA A 181 -0.88 -22.86 14.55
CA ALA A 181 -0.51 -24.15 13.98
C ALA A 181 -1.63 -24.78 13.12
N ASP A 182 -2.88 -24.35 13.32
CA ASP A 182 -4.05 -24.78 12.54
C ASP A 182 -4.32 -23.89 11.31
N ASP A 183 -3.37 -23.04 10.91
CA ASP A 183 -3.52 -22.06 9.82
C ASP A 183 -4.71 -21.11 10.05
N ARG A 184 -4.82 -20.61 11.30
CA ARG A 184 -5.81 -19.61 11.71
C ARG A 184 -5.11 -18.25 11.87
N PRO A 185 -4.82 -17.53 10.77
CA PRO A 185 -4.07 -16.28 10.84
C PRO A 185 -4.82 -15.17 11.56
N GLY A 186 -6.09 -15.37 11.95
CA GLY A 186 -6.90 -14.40 12.64
C GLY A 186 -7.34 -13.25 11.73
N ALA A 187 -8.50 -12.70 12.05
CA ALA A 187 -9.03 -11.50 11.44
C ALA A 187 -9.76 -10.66 12.47
N LEU A 188 -9.82 -9.36 12.20
CA LEU A 188 -10.51 -8.39 13.02
C LEU A 188 -11.53 -7.65 12.16
N LEU A 189 -12.78 -7.73 12.56
CA LEU A 189 -13.84 -6.88 12.04
C LEU A 189 -14.03 -5.69 12.95
N VAL A 190 -14.06 -4.50 12.36
CA VAL A 190 -14.47 -3.26 13.03
C VAL A 190 -15.75 -2.79 12.36
N ILE A 191 -16.84 -2.69 13.13
CA ILE A 191 -18.19 -2.48 12.59
C ILE A 191 -18.80 -1.25 13.26
N SER A 192 -19.12 -0.21 12.50
CA SER A 192 -19.76 1.00 13.03
C SER A 192 -21.29 0.87 13.12
N ASP A 193 -21.89 0.05 12.26
CA ASP A 193 -23.31 -0.31 12.28
C ASP A 193 -23.63 -1.28 13.44
N GLU A 194 -24.48 -0.83 14.37
CA GLU A 194 -24.81 -1.60 15.57
C GLU A 194 -25.63 -2.86 15.28
N ALA A 195 -26.56 -2.80 14.32
CA ALA A 195 -27.39 -3.95 13.95
C ALA A 195 -26.56 -5.02 13.26
N LEU A 196 -25.69 -4.61 12.33
CA LEU A 196 -24.75 -5.52 11.67
C LEU A 196 -23.77 -6.15 12.66
N TYR A 197 -23.27 -5.36 13.62
CA TYR A 197 -22.40 -5.86 14.68
C TYR A 197 -23.09 -6.94 15.53
N ALA A 198 -24.33 -6.68 15.97
CA ALA A 198 -25.10 -7.63 16.76
C ALA A 198 -25.36 -8.94 15.97
N GLU A 199 -25.73 -8.83 14.69
CA GLU A 199 -26.00 -9.99 13.84
C GLU A 199 -24.73 -10.81 13.57
N VAL A 200 -23.60 -10.17 13.25
CA VAL A 200 -22.31 -10.87 13.08
C VAL A 200 -21.92 -11.63 14.34
N ARG A 201 -22.10 -11.03 15.53
CA ARG A 201 -21.82 -11.70 16.81
C ARG A 201 -22.76 -12.86 17.08
N ALA A 202 -24.05 -12.73 16.76
CA ALA A 202 -25.02 -13.80 16.92
C ALA A 202 -24.73 -15.00 16.00
N LEU A 203 -24.25 -14.74 14.79
CA LEU A 203 -23.90 -15.78 13.81
C LEU A 203 -22.57 -16.48 14.09
N ARG A 204 -21.61 -15.80 14.74
CA ARG A 204 -20.28 -16.34 15.04
C ARG A 204 -20.36 -17.59 15.91
N GLN A 205 -19.78 -18.69 15.42
CA GLN A 205 -19.68 -19.95 16.15
C GLN A 205 -18.30 -20.11 16.81
N PRO A 206 -18.12 -21.01 17.81
CA PRO A 206 -16.82 -21.22 18.44
C PRO A 206 -15.69 -21.60 17.47
N VAL A 207 -16.00 -22.33 16.39
CA VAL A 207 -15.03 -22.68 15.33
C VAL A 207 -14.58 -21.47 14.52
N ASP A 208 -15.30 -20.36 14.61
CA ASP A 208 -15.00 -19.10 13.91
C ASP A 208 -14.12 -18.18 14.75
N CYS A 209 -13.72 -18.58 15.96
CA CYS A 209 -12.90 -17.77 16.85
C CYS A 209 -11.40 -18.04 16.61
N PRO A 210 -10.55 -17.00 16.61
CA PRO A 210 -9.10 -17.17 16.58
C PRO A 210 -8.58 -17.51 17.99
N ASN A 211 -7.27 -17.77 18.09
CA ASN A 211 -6.60 -17.85 19.39
C ASN A 211 -6.62 -16.48 20.09
N ALA A 212 -7.34 -16.38 21.21
CA ALA A 212 -7.53 -15.11 21.92
C ALA A 212 -6.22 -14.55 22.52
N ALA A 213 -5.34 -15.41 23.04
CA ALA A 213 -4.06 -14.98 23.61
C ALA A 213 -3.12 -14.40 22.54
N GLN A 214 -3.06 -15.04 21.37
CA GLN A 214 -2.29 -14.51 20.23
C GLN A 214 -2.90 -13.21 19.69
N ALA A 215 -4.22 -13.14 19.56
CA ALA A 215 -4.91 -11.92 19.16
C ALA A 215 -4.64 -10.75 20.11
N LEU A 216 -4.62 -11.01 21.43
CA LEU A 216 -4.25 -10.01 22.45
C LEU A 216 -2.79 -9.57 22.28
N ALA A 217 -1.84 -10.51 22.17
CA ALA A 217 -0.43 -10.19 22.01
C ALA A 217 -0.15 -9.36 20.74
N GLN A 218 -0.85 -9.62 19.64
CA GLN A 218 -0.76 -8.81 18.43
C GLN A 218 -1.27 -7.37 18.66
N SER A 219 -2.35 -7.22 19.44
CA SER A 219 -2.86 -5.90 19.84
C SER A 219 -1.86 -5.12 20.71
N GLU A 220 -1.09 -5.84 21.55
CA GLU A 220 -0.07 -5.29 22.44
C GLU A 220 1.14 -4.77 21.68
N ARG A 221 1.58 -5.52 20.66
CA ARG A 221 2.68 -5.16 19.76
C ARG A 221 2.37 -3.96 18.85
N LEU A 222 1.10 -3.77 18.50
CA LEU A 222 0.69 -2.86 17.42
C LEU A 222 1.15 -1.40 17.58
N PRO A 223 1.06 -0.72 18.75
CA PRO A 223 1.38 0.70 18.86
C PRO A 223 2.81 1.03 18.48
N GLU A 224 3.78 0.30 19.03
CA GLU A 224 5.21 0.52 18.78
C GLU A 224 5.57 0.17 17.33
N LEU A 225 4.92 -0.85 16.76
CA LEU A 225 5.07 -1.21 15.36
C LEU A 225 4.54 -0.10 14.44
N ALA A 226 3.34 0.41 14.74
CA ALA A 226 2.67 1.43 13.94
C ALA A 226 3.38 2.79 13.99
N GLU A 227 3.89 3.19 15.16
CA GLU A 227 4.66 4.43 15.33
C GLU A 227 5.93 4.41 14.46
N ARG A 228 6.75 3.37 14.61
CA ARG A 228 7.99 3.22 13.83
C ARG A 228 7.72 3.16 12.33
N GLN A 229 6.74 2.35 11.92
CA GLN A 229 6.38 2.23 10.52
C GLN A 229 5.90 3.56 9.93
N SER A 230 5.02 4.27 10.64
CA SER A 230 4.47 5.55 10.17
C SER A 230 5.55 6.61 10.01
N ALA A 231 6.52 6.67 10.93
CA ALA A 231 7.66 7.57 10.83
C ALA A 231 8.52 7.27 9.60
N ASN A 232 8.87 6.00 9.37
CA ASN A 232 9.70 5.59 8.24
C ASN A 232 9.00 5.81 6.89
N LEU A 233 7.71 5.52 6.79
CA LEU A 233 6.91 5.80 5.59
C LEU A 233 6.84 7.29 5.28
N ALA A 234 6.62 8.13 6.31
CA ALA A 234 6.58 9.57 6.15
C ALA A 234 7.90 10.11 5.62
N GLU A 235 9.02 9.57 6.12
CA GLU A 235 10.36 9.96 5.71
C GLU A 235 10.66 9.58 4.25
N VAL A 236 10.39 8.34 3.84
CA VAL A 236 10.59 7.89 2.44
C VAL A 236 9.72 8.71 1.49
N ARG A 237 8.46 8.93 1.84
CA ARG A 237 7.54 9.72 1.02
C ARG A 237 7.99 11.18 0.90
N ARG A 238 8.48 11.77 1.99
CA ARG A 238 9.08 13.11 1.98
C ARG A 238 10.28 13.14 1.03
N GLY A 239 11.18 12.17 1.14
CA GLY A 239 12.34 12.06 0.26
C GLY A 239 11.97 11.94 -1.22
N LEU A 240 11.00 11.10 -1.58
CA LEU A 240 10.54 10.98 -2.97
C LEU A 240 9.95 12.28 -3.53
N ARG A 241 9.21 13.03 -2.71
CA ARG A 241 8.62 14.33 -3.09
C ARG A 241 9.69 15.41 -3.22
N GLU A 242 10.56 15.55 -2.23
CA GLU A 242 11.57 16.62 -2.19
C GLU A 242 12.71 16.36 -3.18
N ALA A 243 13.24 15.12 -3.21
CA ALA A 243 14.39 14.79 -4.04
C ALA A 243 14.02 14.61 -5.51
N ALA A 244 12.83 14.09 -5.86
CA ALA A 244 12.48 13.81 -7.26
C ALA A 244 11.17 14.44 -7.75
N GLY A 245 10.40 15.13 -6.90
CA GLY A 245 9.12 15.73 -7.30
C GLY A 245 8.06 14.71 -7.72
N LEU A 246 8.20 13.45 -7.28
CA LEU A 246 7.31 12.36 -7.68
C LEU A 246 6.01 12.38 -6.87
N ALA A 247 4.92 12.07 -7.56
CA ALA A 247 3.61 11.93 -6.93
C ALA A 247 3.56 10.64 -6.10
N THR A 248 3.04 10.76 -4.88
CA THR A 248 2.87 9.64 -3.94
C THR A 248 1.50 9.73 -3.29
N HIS A 249 0.91 8.58 -2.96
CA HIS A 249 -0.33 8.56 -2.21
C HIS A 249 -0.10 8.83 -0.71
N GLU A 250 -1.11 9.44 -0.09
CA GLU A 250 -1.24 9.39 1.36
C GLU A 250 -1.67 7.97 1.76
N PRO A 251 -1.02 7.36 2.78
CA PRO A 251 -1.36 6.03 3.24
C PRO A 251 -2.77 6.02 3.81
N ASN A 252 -3.36 4.84 3.83
CA ASN A 252 -4.65 4.62 4.46
C ASN A 252 -4.57 5.00 5.95
N ARG A 253 -5.53 5.80 6.43
CA ARG A 253 -5.55 6.22 7.85
C ARG A 253 -6.05 5.12 8.79
N LEU A 254 -6.70 4.11 8.24
CA LEU A 254 -7.31 2.99 8.97
C LEU A 254 -6.46 1.74 8.98
N ALA A 255 -5.57 1.58 8.00
CA ALA A 255 -4.77 0.39 7.80
C ALA A 255 -3.29 0.75 7.75
N LEU A 256 -2.46 -0.01 8.47
CA LEU A 256 -1.03 0.24 8.54
C LEU A 256 -0.40 -0.07 7.18
N ALA A 257 0.08 0.97 6.49
CA ALA A 257 0.69 0.79 5.18
C ALA A 257 2.02 0.04 5.29
N THR A 258 2.30 -0.89 4.38
CA THR A 258 3.58 -1.64 4.37
C THR A 258 4.63 -1.01 3.44
N ALA A 259 4.24 0.00 2.67
CA ALA A 259 5.04 0.60 1.61
C ALA A 259 4.53 2.01 1.27
N VAL A 260 5.34 2.77 0.54
CA VAL A 260 4.94 4.03 -0.09
C VAL A 260 4.54 3.76 -1.54
N ALA A 261 3.31 4.11 -1.93
CA ALA A 261 2.90 4.09 -3.34
C ALA A 261 3.42 5.34 -4.06
N VAL A 262 4.18 5.13 -5.14
CA VAL A 262 4.75 6.18 -5.99
C VAL A 262 4.28 5.99 -7.42
N GLN A 263 3.88 7.10 -8.04
CA GLN A 263 3.40 7.11 -9.41
C GLN A 263 4.58 7.26 -10.37
N ILE A 264 4.64 6.39 -11.38
CA ILE A 264 5.52 6.57 -12.54
C ILE A 264 5.01 7.77 -13.35
N PRO A 265 5.85 8.78 -13.64
CA PRO A 265 5.52 9.91 -14.49
C PRO A 265 4.84 9.50 -15.81
N LEU A 266 3.88 10.30 -16.28
CA LEU A 266 3.13 10.01 -17.51
C LEU A 266 4.03 10.08 -18.75
N GLU A 267 5.03 10.96 -18.69
CA GLU A 267 6.03 11.26 -19.71
C GLU A 267 7.07 10.14 -19.85
N SER A 268 7.18 9.26 -18.85
CA SER A 268 8.06 8.10 -18.92
C SER A 268 7.30 6.87 -19.43
N ASP A 269 7.99 6.04 -20.21
CA ASP A 269 7.56 4.67 -20.41
C ASP A 269 7.57 3.91 -19.07
N ILE A 270 6.53 3.10 -18.83
CA ILE A 270 6.32 2.39 -17.55
C ILE A 270 7.38 1.33 -17.32
N ALA A 271 7.60 0.47 -18.32
CA ALA A 271 8.49 -0.67 -18.20
C ALA A 271 9.94 -0.21 -18.07
N THR A 272 10.31 0.83 -18.82
CA THR A 272 11.63 1.44 -18.77
C THR A 272 11.89 2.07 -17.40
N PHE A 273 10.97 2.89 -16.87
CA PHE A 273 11.14 3.46 -15.52
C PHE A 273 11.33 2.38 -14.47
N TYR A 274 10.46 1.37 -14.47
CA TYR A 274 10.54 0.26 -13.54
C TYR A 274 11.88 -0.50 -13.65
N ALA A 275 12.33 -0.81 -14.87
CA ALA A 275 13.59 -1.51 -15.12
C ALA A 275 14.81 -0.73 -14.62
N TYR A 276 14.85 0.59 -14.80
CA TYR A 276 15.93 1.43 -14.26
C TYR A 276 15.94 1.37 -12.73
N VAL A 277 14.78 1.47 -12.07
CA VAL A 277 14.70 1.37 -10.60
C VAL A 277 15.15 0.00 -10.10
N GLU A 278 14.78 -1.09 -10.77
CA GLU A 278 15.24 -2.44 -10.44
C GLU A 278 16.76 -2.59 -10.61
N GLN A 279 17.33 -2.03 -11.68
CA GLN A 279 18.78 -2.07 -11.92
C GLN A 279 19.58 -1.30 -10.86
N GLU A 280 18.96 -0.34 -10.16
CA GLU A 280 19.57 0.31 -8.99
C GLU A 280 19.52 -0.55 -7.72
N ASN A 281 19.11 -1.81 -7.83
CA ASN A 281 18.87 -2.74 -6.71
C ASN A 281 17.93 -2.15 -5.64
N THR A 282 17.00 -1.27 -6.06
CA THR A 282 15.99 -0.72 -5.16
C THR A 282 14.85 -1.73 -5.06
N PRO A 283 14.42 -2.14 -3.85
CA PRO A 283 13.49 -3.25 -3.67
C PRO A 283 12.04 -2.83 -3.95
N VAL A 284 11.77 -2.16 -5.07
CA VAL A 284 10.42 -1.78 -5.46
C VAL A 284 9.61 -3.00 -5.87
N ARG A 285 8.29 -2.89 -5.77
CA ARG A 285 7.36 -3.88 -6.31
C ARG A 285 6.33 -3.17 -7.18
N TRP A 286 6.10 -3.70 -8.38
CA TRP A 286 5.12 -3.10 -9.29
C TRP A 286 3.69 -3.52 -8.89
N LEU A 287 2.74 -2.58 -8.87
CA LEU A 287 1.40 -2.87 -8.36
C LEU A 287 0.69 -4.02 -9.12
N PRO A 288 0.76 -4.12 -10.46
CA PRO A 288 0.23 -5.27 -11.19
C PRO A 288 0.87 -6.62 -10.83
N GLN A 289 2.12 -6.64 -10.34
CA GLN A 289 2.76 -7.87 -9.87
C GLN A 289 2.25 -8.28 -8.48
N ILE A 290 1.87 -7.31 -7.63
CA ILE A 290 1.30 -7.57 -6.30
C ILE A 290 -0.17 -7.98 -6.43
N ARG A 291 -0.93 -7.24 -7.22
CA ARG A 291 -2.37 -7.41 -7.39
C ARG A 291 -2.77 -7.08 -8.83
N PRO A 292 -2.69 -8.06 -9.75
CA PRO A 292 -3.08 -7.88 -11.14
C PRO A 292 -4.60 -7.69 -11.25
N LEU A 293 -5.05 -7.28 -12.42
CA LEU A 293 -6.46 -7.38 -12.78
C LEU A 293 -6.95 -8.81 -12.58
N HIS A 294 -8.12 -8.95 -11.96
CA HIS A 294 -8.76 -10.23 -11.80
C HIS A 294 -9.22 -10.73 -13.18
N TYR A 295 -8.90 -11.97 -13.55
CA TYR A 295 -9.17 -12.49 -14.91
C TYR A 295 -10.65 -12.34 -15.33
N ALA A 296 -11.59 -12.53 -14.40
CA ALA A 296 -13.03 -12.36 -14.67
C ALA A 296 -13.47 -10.90 -14.90
N ALA A 297 -12.66 -9.92 -14.51
CA ALA A 297 -12.92 -8.50 -14.80
C ALA A 297 -12.73 -8.18 -16.30
N LEU A 298 -12.05 -9.05 -17.05
CA LEU A 298 -11.84 -8.91 -18.51
C LEU A 298 -13.03 -9.45 -19.34
N GLY A 299 -14.01 -10.11 -18.69
CA GLY A 299 -15.15 -10.71 -19.37
C GLY A 299 -16.17 -9.69 -19.86
N ALA A 300 -17.14 -10.15 -20.67
CA ALA A 300 -18.20 -9.29 -21.23
C ALA A 300 -19.07 -8.58 -20.17
N ASP A 301 -19.24 -9.19 -18.99
CA ASP A 301 -19.93 -8.61 -17.83
C ASP A 301 -18.97 -8.04 -16.77
N GLY A 302 -17.69 -7.89 -17.13
CA GLY A 302 -16.60 -7.48 -16.26
C GLY A 302 -16.55 -5.99 -15.96
N ALA A 303 -15.33 -5.49 -15.71
CA ALA A 303 -15.08 -4.08 -15.45
C ALA A 303 -15.25 -3.27 -16.75
N PRO A 304 -16.11 -2.22 -16.79
CA PRO A 304 -16.42 -1.48 -18.00
C PRO A 304 -15.19 -0.95 -18.76
N ASP A 305 -14.19 -0.44 -18.04
CA ASP A 305 -12.93 0.05 -18.59
C ASP A 305 -11.73 -0.72 -18.00
N HIS A 306 -11.74 -2.04 -18.20
CA HIS A 306 -10.63 -2.89 -17.74
C HIS A 306 -9.27 -2.49 -18.33
N GLN A 307 -9.22 -1.95 -19.56
CA GLN A 307 -7.97 -1.48 -20.18
C GLN A 307 -7.44 -0.22 -19.49
N GLY A 308 -8.28 0.79 -19.28
CA GLY A 308 -7.92 1.99 -18.53
C GLY A 308 -7.54 1.66 -17.10
N THR A 309 -8.26 0.74 -16.45
CA THR A 309 -7.89 0.24 -15.12
C THR A 309 -6.52 -0.44 -15.11
N ALA A 310 -6.21 -1.29 -16.10
CA ALA A 310 -4.88 -1.91 -16.22
C ALA A 310 -3.78 -0.85 -16.34
N ALA A 311 -3.98 0.14 -17.21
CA ALA A 311 -3.04 1.23 -17.43
C ALA A 311 -2.85 2.09 -16.18
N ASN A 312 -3.92 2.39 -15.46
CA ASN A 312 -3.88 3.12 -14.20
C ASN A 312 -3.09 2.35 -13.13
N LEU A 313 -3.37 1.06 -12.93
CA LEU A 313 -2.62 0.21 -11.98
C LEU A 313 -1.14 0.12 -12.35
N ALA A 314 -0.82 -0.01 -13.64
CA ALA A 314 0.54 -0.07 -14.16
C ALA A 314 1.37 1.20 -13.88
N ARG A 315 0.73 2.34 -13.59
CA ARG A 315 1.44 3.58 -13.23
C ARG A 315 1.90 3.63 -11.79
N TRP A 316 1.64 2.61 -10.97
CA TRP A 316 1.99 2.62 -9.55
C TRP A 316 3.02 1.55 -9.19
N MET A 317 4.06 1.97 -8.50
CA MET A 317 5.03 1.11 -7.83
C MET A 317 4.95 1.32 -6.34
N CYS A 318 5.38 0.33 -5.58
CA CYS A 318 5.44 0.36 -4.13
C CYS A 318 6.90 0.32 -3.70
N VAL A 319 7.27 1.20 -2.77
CA VAL A 319 8.57 1.16 -2.08
C VAL A 319 8.34 0.52 -0.71
N PRO A 320 8.71 -0.75 -0.51
CA PRO A 320 8.58 -1.43 0.77
C PRO A 320 9.39 -0.71 1.85
N VAL A 321 8.79 -0.59 3.02
CA VAL A 321 9.41 0.05 4.19
C VAL A 321 9.17 -0.84 5.41
N GLY A 322 10.23 -1.06 6.19
CA GLY A 322 10.16 -1.77 7.45
C GLY A 322 10.23 -0.83 8.65
N PRO A 323 9.69 -1.25 9.81
CA PRO A 323 9.69 -0.46 11.04
C PRO A 323 11.09 -0.28 11.63
N ASP A 324 12.02 -1.22 11.35
CA ASP A 324 13.39 -1.19 11.87
C ASP A 324 14.41 -0.72 10.83
N TYR A 325 13.95 -0.12 9.72
CA TYR A 325 14.84 0.44 8.71
C TYR A 325 15.69 1.57 9.34
N THR A 326 16.99 1.46 9.15
CA THR A 326 17.98 2.50 9.40
C THR A 326 17.81 3.64 8.40
N PHE A 327 18.40 4.80 8.72
CA PHE A 327 18.40 5.93 7.79
C PHE A 327 19.03 5.59 6.44
N GLU A 328 20.11 4.79 6.42
CA GLU A 328 20.76 4.35 5.18
C GLU A 328 19.81 3.50 4.30
N GLU A 329 19.00 2.63 4.90
CA GLU A 329 18.03 1.82 4.17
C GLU A 329 16.90 2.65 3.57
N LEU A 330 16.39 3.62 4.35
CA LEU A 330 15.41 4.60 3.87
C LEU A 330 16.00 5.42 2.71
N LYS A 331 17.24 5.89 2.87
CA LYS A 331 17.98 6.63 1.84
C LYS A 331 18.10 5.82 0.55
N HIS A 332 18.52 4.57 0.61
CA HIS A 332 18.58 3.74 -0.59
C HIS A 332 17.22 3.52 -1.26
N GLY A 333 16.15 3.39 -0.46
CA GLY A 333 14.78 3.28 -0.98
C GLY A 333 14.32 4.51 -1.76
N VAL A 334 14.82 5.69 -1.40
CA VAL A 334 14.56 6.96 -2.10
C VAL A 334 15.49 7.13 -3.29
N LEU A 335 16.81 7.02 -3.08
CA LEU A 335 17.82 7.46 -4.04
C LEU A 335 17.86 6.64 -5.33
N GLY A 336 17.57 5.34 -5.30
CA GLY A 336 17.52 4.58 -6.56
C GLY A 336 16.36 4.98 -7.46
N ILE A 337 15.24 5.42 -6.89
CA ILE A 337 14.13 6.01 -7.66
C ILE A 337 14.48 7.40 -8.17
N VAL A 338 15.16 8.22 -7.36
CA VAL A 338 15.64 9.54 -7.77
C VAL A 338 16.60 9.41 -8.95
N LYS A 339 17.53 8.46 -8.89
CA LYS A 339 18.49 8.16 -9.95
C LYS A 339 17.80 7.73 -11.25
N ALA A 340 16.80 6.83 -11.17
CA ALA A 340 16.01 6.45 -12.33
C ALA A 340 15.24 7.66 -12.93
N ALA A 341 14.62 8.49 -12.10
CA ALA A 341 13.91 9.68 -12.55
C ALA A 341 14.84 10.72 -13.20
N GLU A 342 16.09 10.79 -12.75
CA GLU A 342 17.14 11.63 -13.33
C GLU A 342 17.58 11.10 -14.70
N TYR A 343 17.90 9.81 -14.82
CA TYR A 343 18.27 9.20 -16.10
C TYR A 343 17.19 9.33 -17.17
N LEU A 344 15.93 9.29 -16.74
CA LEU A 344 14.79 9.40 -17.63
C LEU A 344 14.28 10.84 -17.75
N GLY A 345 14.96 11.84 -17.20
CA GLY A 345 14.59 13.24 -17.41
C GLY A 345 13.22 13.64 -16.86
N VAL A 346 12.66 12.88 -15.92
CA VAL A 346 11.31 13.11 -15.36
C VAL A 346 11.33 13.60 -13.91
N ARG A 347 12.52 13.80 -13.35
CA ARG A 347 12.72 14.43 -12.05
C ARG A 347 12.11 15.84 -12.03
N TRP A 348 11.42 16.19 -10.95
CA TRP A 348 10.73 17.47 -10.75
C TRP A 348 9.84 17.91 -11.91
N ARG A 349 9.17 16.96 -12.59
CA ARG A 349 8.18 17.28 -13.64
C ARG A 349 7.08 18.27 -13.20
N THR A 350 6.79 18.30 -11.90
CA THR A 350 5.80 19.21 -11.30
C THR A 350 6.37 20.59 -10.98
N ASN A 351 7.68 20.80 -11.16
CA ASN A 351 8.38 22.07 -11.00
C ASN A 351 9.42 22.27 -12.13
N PRO A 352 8.98 22.64 -13.35
CA PRO A 352 9.86 22.78 -14.51
C PRO A 352 10.96 23.83 -14.35
N ALA A 353 10.70 24.91 -13.61
CA ALA A 353 11.71 25.93 -13.34
C ALA A 353 12.90 25.35 -12.57
N TYR A 354 12.63 24.56 -11.52
CA TYR A 354 13.68 23.92 -10.74
C TYR A 354 14.42 22.84 -11.54
N ALA A 355 13.71 22.08 -12.37
CA ALA A 355 14.32 21.13 -13.30
C ALA A 355 15.29 21.82 -14.27
N ALA A 356 14.92 22.97 -14.83
CA ALA A 356 15.78 23.75 -15.73
C ALA A 356 17.01 24.33 -15.01
N GLU A 357 16.83 24.87 -13.80
CA GLU A 357 17.95 25.36 -12.97
C GLU A 357 18.95 24.25 -12.67
N TYR A 358 18.46 23.06 -12.35
CA TYR A 358 19.31 21.89 -12.10
C TYR A 358 19.99 21.37 -13.36
N ALA A 359 19.28 21.29 -14.50
CA ALA A 359 19.90 20.92 -15.77
C ALA A 359 21.06 21.87 -16.12
N ALA A 360 20.85 23.18 -15.97
CA ALA A 360 21.91 24.18 -16.16
C ALA A 360 23.06 24.02 -15.16
N LEU A 361 22.79 23.59 -13.92
CA LEU A 361 23.83 23.25 -12.95
C LEU A 361 24.64 22.03 -13.40
N MET A 362 23.99 20.97 -13.87
CA MET A 362 24.66 19.77 -14.38
C MET A 362 25.51 20.07 -15.60
N ASP A 363 25.01 20.88 -16.55
CA ASP A 363 25.78 21.34 -17.72
C ASP A 363 27.02 22.14 -17.33
N ARG A 364 26.91 23.04 -16.34
CA ARG A 364 28.07 23.79 -15.82
C ARG A 364 29.08 22.88 -15.11
N THR A 365 28.61 21.81 -14.49
CA THR A 365 29.44 20.92 -13.65
C THR A 365 30.16 19.87 -14.48
N TYR A 366 29.46 19.26 -15.46
CA TYR A 366 29.95 18.11 -16.23
C TYR A 366 30.16 18.41 -17.73
N GLY A 367 29.68 19.56 -18.22
CA GLY A 367 29.79 19.97 -19.62
C GLY A 367 28.63 19.48 -20.50
N ALA A 368 28.36 20.19 -21.59
CA ALA A 368 27.20 19.97 -22.48
C ALA A 368 27.24 18.63 -23.28
N GLY A 369 28.41 17.98 -23.34
CA GLY A 369 28.60 16.68 -24.01
C GLY A 369 28.43 15.47 -23.07
N HIS A 370 28.16 15.71 -21.79
CA HIS A 370 27.90 14.67 -20.82
C HIS A 370 26.44 14.19 -20.92
N ASP A 371 26.15 12.95 -20.51
CA ASP A 371 24.80 12.42 -20.31
C ASP A 371 24.16 13.03 -19.04
N ALA A 372 24.35 14.34 -18.85
CA ALA A 372 23.75 15.10 -17.77
C ALA A 372 22.22 15.06 -17.86
N TYR A 373 21.55 15.26 -16.73
CA TYR A 373 20.09 15.30 -16.64
C TYR A 373 19.48 16.25 -17.69
N ARG A 374 18.59 15.72 -18.53
CA ARG A 374 17.82 16.46 -19.55
C ARG A 374 16.33 16.31 -19.27
N PRO A 375 15.60 17.37 -18.89
CA PRO A 375 14.17 17.28 -18.65
C PRO A 375 13.41 16.87 -19.93
N LEU A 376 12.77 15.69 -19.94
CA LEU A 376 12.01 15.21 -21.10
C LEU A 376 10.72 15.99 -21.32
N PHE A 377 10.05 16.40 -20.24
CA PHE A 377 8.81 17.18 -20.29
C PHE A 377 9.01 18.63 -20.75
N ALA A 378 10.24 19.12 -20.78
CA ALA A 378 10.57 20.42 -21.37
C ALA A 378 10.72 20.36 -22.90
N LEU A 379 10.79 19.16 -23.49
CA LEU A 379 10.89 18.97 -24.95
C LEU A 379 9.53 19.04 -25.65
N ASP A 380 8.42 18.87 -24.92
CA ASP A 380 7.06 18.92 -25.49
C ASP A 380 6.63 20.35 -25.90
N GLU A 381 7.17 21.40 -25.26
CA GLU A 381 6.96 22.78 -25.75
C GLU A 381 7.70 23.04 -27.07
N ALA A 382 8.84 22.38 -27.32
CA ALA A 382 9.62 22.57 -28.54
C ALA A 382 9.06 21.81 -29.75
N ILE A 383 8.35 20.70 -29.54
CA ILE A 383 7.67 19.96 -30.63
C ILE A 383 6.31 20.61 -30.96
N ALA A 384 5.65 21.25 -29.99
CA ALA A 384 4.46 22.07 -30.26
C ALA A 384 4.77 23.43 -30.93
N ALA A 385 6.03 23.88 -30.89
CA ALA A 385 6.51 25.11 -31.53
C ALA A 385 7.26 24.87 -32.85
N GLY A 386 7.24 23.64 -33.38
CA GLY A 386 7.86 23.28 -34.66
C GLY A 386 6.83 23.19 -35.79
N ASP A 387 6.46 24.35 -36.35
CA ASP A 387 6.01 24.51 -37.73
C ASP A 387 7.22 24.53 -38.69
#